data_AF-A0A3M7AAC7-F1
#
_entry.id   AF-A0A3M7AAC7-F1
#
_cell.length_a   1.000
_cell.length_b   1.000
_cell.length_c   1.000
_cell.angle_alpha   90.00
_cell.angle_beta   90.00
_cell.angle_gamma   90.00
#
_symmetry.space_group_name_H-M   'P 1'
#
loop_
_entity.id
_entity.type
_entity.pdbx_description
1 polymer ?
#
loop_
_entity_poly.entity_id
_entity_poly.type
_entity_poly.pdbx_seq_one_letter_code
_entity_poly.pdbx_strand_id
1 'polypeptide(L)'
;MSDPEGKYEKAVADGFTKWPRADTQGKPFTYGTAGFRMRADLLDYVMYTVGVLAGLRSRKQASNTIGVMITASHNKAEDNGVKLVDQQGEMLEQDWEPWATEFANAMNGEELKNVYMQCVEKCKVDQRKDAYVIFARDTRPSGDRLVKALKDGLDAVGVQYIDYGCATTPQLHYLVRATNTQNQPQPYGEVSIEGYYKKMAAAFAQATKYSSPKGPVTVDCANGIGAPKLKELMQHMPQDKLQVNIVNDRIDKAELLNERAGADFVKTQQRGPQEFVDTAKAFDRWCSLDGDADRIVYYFNADGSQFRLLDGDRIATLAASFIGDLVRKAGLEDAISLAVVQTAYANGASTRYVESNLG
;
A
#
# COMPACT_ATOMS: atom_id res chain seq x y z
N MET A 1 -22.28 22.03 6.16
CA MET A 1 -23.69 22.12 6.55
C MET A 1 -24.14 20.69 6.84
N SER A 2 -24.93 20.49 7.90
CA SER A 2 -25.38 19.16 8.32
C SER A 2 -26.36 18.56 7.31
N ASP A 3 -26.47 17.24 7.32
CA ASP A 3 -27.60 16.55 6.70
C ASP A 3 -28.91 17.12 7.30
N PRO A 4 -29.83 17.70 6.49
CA PRO A 4 -31.03 18.36 6.99
C PRO A 4 -31.93 17.48 7.86
N GLU A 5 -31.86 16.16 7.70
CA GLU A 5 -32.72 15.19 8.37
C GLU A 5 -32.03 14.41 9.50
N GLY A 6 -30.73 14.64 9.74
CA GLY A 6 -29.97 13.92 10.77
C GLY A 6 -29.85 12.40 10.50
N LYS A 7 -30.02 11.98 9.24
CA LYS A 7 -30.13 10.57 8.85
C LYS A 7 -28.80 9.87 8.98
N TYR A 8 -27.71 10.54 8.58
CA TYR A 8 -26.36 9.97 8.70
C TYR A 8 -25.93 9.81 10.16
N GLU A 9 -26.19 10.77 11.02
CA GLU A 9 -25.86 10.71 12.45
C GLU A 9 -26.51 9.48 13.11
N LYS A 10 -27.78 9.23 12.79
CA LYS A 10 -28.51 8.07 13.30
C LYS A 10 -27.97 6.76 12.71
N ALA A 11 -27.78 6.69 11.39
CA ALA A 11 -27.25 5.49 10.73
C ALA A 11 -25.85 5.12 11.24
N VAL A 12 -25.00 6.13 11.47
CA VAL A 12 -23.66 5.97 12.04
C VAL A 12 -23.75 5.35 13.44
N ALA A 13 -24.65 5.83 14.30
CA ALA A 13 -24.88 5.29 15.63
C ALA A 13 -25.38 3.83 15.59
N ASP A 14 -26.38 3.55 14.74
CA ASP A 14 -27.02 2.24 14.60
C ASP A 14 -26.02 1.17 14.13
N GLY A 15 -25.02 1.54 13.32
CA GLY A 15 -23.99 0.61 12.88
C GLY A 15 -23.09 0.08 14.00
N PHE A 16 -23.00 0.76 15.15
CA PHE A 16 -22.32 0.22 16.34
C PHE A 16 -22.98 -1.07 16.84
N THR A 17 -24.32 -1.17 16.75
CA THR A 17 -25.05 -2.38 17.14
C THR A 17 -24.80 -3.53 16.17
N LYS A 18 -24.67 -3.23 14.88
CA LYS A 18 -24.38 -4.24 13.83
C LYS A 18 -22.95 -4.74 13.90
N TRP A 19 -22.00 -3.84 14.17
CA TRP A 19 -20.56 -4.11 14.24
C TRP A 19 -20.05 -3.77 15.65
N PRO A 20 -20.30 -4.62 16.65
CA PRO A 20 -19.92 -4.32 18.02
C PRO A 20 -18.40 -4.20 18.15
N ARG A 21 -17.97 -3.19 18.90
CA ARG A 21 -16.56 -2.98 19.23
C ARG A 21 -16.01 -4.19 20.00
N ALA A 22 -14.89 -4.74 19.54
CA ALA A 22 -14.22 -5.83 20.23
C ALA A 22 -13.64 -5.37 21.58
N ASP A 23 -13.60 -6.28 22.56
CA ASP A 23 -12.90 -6.03 23.82
C ASP A 23 -11.38 -6.08 23.60
N THR A 24 -10.73 -4.97 23.86
CA THR A 24 -9.29 -4.78 23.70
C THR A 24 -8.51 -4.88 25.02
N GLN A 25 -9.16 -5.35 26.11
CA GLN A 25 -8.58 -5.46 27.45
C GLN A 25 -7.95 -4.14 27.93
N GLY A 26 -8.64 -3.03 27.65
CA GLY A 26 -8.21 -1.68 28.02
C GLY A 26 -7.15 -1.04 27.12
N LYS A 27 -6.71 -1.69 26.04
CA LYS A 27 -5.80 -1.07 25.06
C LYS A 27 -6.60 -0.25 24.03
N PRO A 28 -6.32 1.05 23.84
CA PRO A 28 -7.01 1.82 22.80
C PRO A 28 -6.58 1.35 21.40
N PHE A 29 -7.45 1.51 20.43
CA PHE A 29 -7.05 1.46 19.02
C PHE A 29 -6.23 2.72 18.69
N THR A 30 -5.27 2.63 17.78
CA THR A 30 -4.49 3.78 17.34
C THR A 30 -4.25 3.69 15.85
N TYR A 31 -4.58 4.74 15.12
CA TYR A 31 -4.22 4.87 13.71
C TYR A 31 -2.78 5.39 13.65
N GLY A 32 -1.85 4.55 13.19
CA GLY A 32 -0.46 4.95 12.99
C GLY A 32 -0.16 5.28 11.53
N THR A 33 1.12 5.49 11.23
CA THR A 33 1.63 5.78 9.87
C THR A 33 1.14 4.78 8.81
N ALA A 34 0.87 3.54 9.24
CA ALA A 34 0.52 2.42 8.38
C ALA A 34 -0.96 2.02 8.50
N GLY A 35 -1.78 2.88 9.11
CA GLY A 35 -3.17 2.65 9.44
C GLY A 35 -3.39 1.85 10.72
N PHE A 36 -4.58 1.26 10.87
CA PHE A 36 -4.84 0.27 11.92
C PHE A 36 -4.29 -1.09 11.50
N ARG A 37 -3.55 -1.77 12.39
CA ARG A 37 -3.07 -3.15 12.18
C ARG A 37 -3.11 -3.93 13.48
N MET A 38 -3.74 -5.10 13.45
CA MET A 38 -3.91 -5.99 14.60
C MET A 38 -4.50 -7.33 14.13
N ARG A 39 -4.77 -8.25 15.08
CA ARG A 39 -5.50 -9.47 14.77
C ARG A 39 -6.85 -9.16 14.10
N ALA A 40 -7.16 -9.92 13.06
CA ALA A 40 -8.30 -9.62 12.21
C ALA A 40 -9.66 -9.66 12.94
N ASP A 41 -9.80 -10.48 13.98
CA ASP A 41 -11.02 -10.60 14.78
C ASP A 41 -11.35 -9.35 15.61
N LEU A 42 -10.41 -8.40 15.73
CA LEU A 42 -10.62 -7.12 16.43
C LEU A 42 -11.02 -5.98 15.47
N LEU A 43 -11.02 -6.21 14.15
CA LEU A 43 -11.07 -5.14 13.15
C LEU A 43 -12.46 -4.83 12.58
N ASP A 44 -13.49 -5.63 12.85
CA ASP A 44 -14.79 -5.44 12.17
C ASP A 44 -15.38 -4.05 12.46
N TYR A 45 -15.44 -3.64 13.73
CA TYR A 45 -15.88 -2.30 14.11
C TYR A 45 -14.98 -1.19 13.56
N VAL A 46 -13.65 -1.39 13.64
CA VAL A 46 -12.66 -0.44 13.13
C VAL A 46 -12.85 -0.22 11.62
N MET A 47 -13.16 -1.27 10.87
CA MET A 47 -13.38 -1.19 9.44
C MET A 47 -14.66 -0.44 9.09
N TYR A 48 -15.73 -0.66 9.86
CA TYR A 48 -16.96 0.12 9.75
C TYR A 48 -16.71 1.62 9.96
N THR A 49 -15.99 1.99 11.02
CA THR A 49 -15.72 3.40 11.31
C THR A 49 -14.77 4.05 10.29
N VAL A 50 -13.84 3.28 9.72
CA VAL A 50 -13.02 3.75 8.59
C VAL A 50 -13.86 4.02 7.33
N GLY A 51 -14.89 3.22 7.05
CA GLY A 51 -15.84 3.50 5.97
C GLY A 51 -16.54 4.85 6.15
N VAL A 52 -17.03 5.11 7.36
CA VAL A 52 -17.64 6.40 7.73
C VAL A 52 -16.65 7.55 7.53
N LEU A 53 -15.42 7.42 8.04
CA LEU A 53 -14.39 8.45 7.93
C LEU A 53 -13.96 8.71 6.48
N ALA A 54 -13.84 7.66 5.66
CA ALA A 54 -13.49 7.78 4.24
C ALA A 54 -14.50 8.65 3.48
N GLY A 55 -15.80 8.48 3.78
CA GLY A 55 -16.86 9.32 3.22
C GLY A 55 -16.75 10.79 3.63
N LEU A 56 -16.47 11.05 4.90
CA LEU A 56 -16.21 12.42 5.38
C LEU A 56 -14.98 13.04 4.70
N ARG A 57 -13.90 12.26 4.54
CA ARG A 57 -12.67 12.70 3.89
C ARG A 57 -12.90 13.07 2.42
N SER A 58 -13.64 12.24 1.68
CA SER A 58 -13.99 12.53 0.28
C SER A 58 -14.75 13.85 0.15
N ARG A 59 -15.80 14.06 0.96
CA ARG A 59 -16.56 15.32 0.98
C ARG A 59 -15.69 16.53 1.32
N LYS A 60 -14.76 16.36 2.27
CA LYS A 60 -13.80 17.41 2.64
C LYS A 60 -12.91 17.78 1.46
N GLN A 61 -12.45 16.79 0.70
CA GLN A 61 -11.59 16.97 -0.47
C GLN A 61 -12.41 17.25 -1.75
N ALA A 62 -13.44 18.09 -1.65
CA ALA A 62 -14.27 18.50 -2.78
C ALA A 62 -14.87 17.33 -3.59
N SER A 63 -15.25 16.25 -2.91
CA SER A 63 -15.79 15.03 -3.52
C SER A 63 -14.79 14.27 -4.40
N ASN A 64 -13.49 14.44 -4.15
CA ASN A 64 -12.48 13.59 -4.77
C ASN A 64 -12.54 12.17 -4.17
N THR A 65 -12.12 11.20 -4.98
CA THR A 65 -12.10 9.79 -4.62
C THR A 65 -11.04 9.53 -3.55
N ILE A 66 -11.43 8.84 -2.47
CA ILE A 66 -10.54 8.36 -1.42
C ILE A 66 -10.36 6.85 -1.54
N GLY A 67 -9.15 6.36 -1.29
CA GLY A 67 -8.85 4.93 -1.29
C GLY A 67 -8.93 4.32 0.11
N VAL A 68 -9.36 3.06 0.20
CA VAL A 68 -9.22 2.22 1.42
C VAL A 68 -8.51 0.92 1.04
N MET A 69 -7.33 0.69 1.60
CA MET A 69 -6.59 -0.57 1.41
C MET A 69 -6.72 -1.46 2.63
N ILE A 70 -7.22 -2.68 2.43
CA ILE A 70 -7.36 -3.70 3.48
C ILE A 70 -6.17 -4.66 3.41
N THR A 71 -5.21 -4.49 4.30
CA THR A 71 -4.00 -5.32 4.38
C THR A 71 -3.25 -5.07 5.68
N ALA A 72 -2.47 -6.05 6.12
CA ALA A 72 -1.41 -5.88 7.11
C ALA A 72 0.01 -6.10 6.55
N SER A 73 0.22 -6.02 5.23
CA SER A 73 1.56 -6.05 4.61
C SER A 73 2.37 -7.28 5.07
N HIS A 74 3.54 -7.09 5.68
CA HIS A 74 4.44 -8.13 6.20
C HIS A 74 3.94 -8.93 7.43
N ASN A 75 2.83 -8.55 8.07
CA ASN A 75 2.29 -9.29 9.22
C ASN A 75 1.88 -10.73 8.87
N LYS A 76 1.70 -11.59 9.88
CA LYS A 76 1.19 -12.96 9.70
C LYS A 76 -0.27 -12.98 9.29
N ALA A 77 -0.74 -14.08 8.69
CA ALA A 77 -2.06 -14.21 8.08
C ALA A 77 -3.26 -13.98 9.02
N GLU A 78 -3.10 -14.23 10.33
CA GLU A 78 -4.13 -13.98 11.35
C GLU A 78 -4.38 -12.48 11.62
N ASP A 79 -3.43 -11.62 11.27
CA ASP A 79 -3.60 -10.17 11.33
C ASP A 79 -4.32 -9.65 10.08
N ASN A 80 -4.85 -8.43 10.19
CA ASN A 80 -5.18 -7.62 9.03
C ASN A 80 -5.05 -6.15 9.41
N GLY A 81 -5.44 -5.26 8.51
CA GLY A 81 -5.36 -3.84 8.75
C GLY A 81 -6.10 -3.05 7.72
N VAL A 82 -6.12 -1.74 7.93
CA VAL A 82 -6.74 -0.80 7.01
C VAL A 82 -5.97 0.51 7.00
N LYS A 83 -5.72 1.03 5.79
CA LYS A 83 -5.12 2.35 5.57
C LYS A 83 -5.93 3.14 4.55
N LEU A 84 -6.09 4.43 4.82
CA LEU A 84 -6.71 5.41 3.93
C LEU A 84 -5.67 6.01 2.98
N VAL A 85 -6.10 6.27 1.75
CA VAL A 85 -5.30 6.85 0.67
C VAL A 85 -6.00 8.12 0.18
N ASP A 86 -5.33 9.26 0.26
CA ASP A 86 -5.87 10.55 -0.15
C ASP A 86 -5.83 10.75 -1.68
N GLN A 87 -6.47 11.82 -2.14
CA GLN A 87 -6.77 12.08 -3.55
C GLN A 87 -5.60 11.99 -4.56
N GLN A 88 -4.35 12.25 -4.17
CA GLN A 88 -3.17 12.13 -5.04
C GLN A 88 -2.50 10.76 -4.95
N GLY A 89 -3.09 9.80 -4.24
CA GLY A 89 -2.48 8.49 -3.97
C GLY A 89 -1.45 8.54 -2.84
N GLU A 90 -1.45 9.59 -2.02
CA GLU A 90 -0.66 9.74 -0.80
C GLU A 90 -1.36 9.10 0.40
N MET A 91 -0.64 8.93 1.51
CA MET A 91 -1.25 8.49 2.77
C MET A 91 -2.22 9.55 3.30
N LEU A 92 -3.17 9.13 4.13
CA LEU A 92 -4.06 10.05 4.85
C LEU A 92 -3.27 11.20 5.50
N GLU A 93 -3.75 12.43 5.30
CA GLU A 93 -3.24 13.61 5.98
C GLU A 93 -3.16 13.40 7.50
N GLN A 94 -2.02 13.74 8.10
CA GLN A 94 -1.73 13.44 9.52
C GLN A 94 -2.78 14.00 10.48
N ASP A 95 -3.33 15.18 10.18
CA ASP A 95 -4.39 15.82 10.99
C ASP A 95 -5.71 15.01 11.01
N TRP A 96 -5.86 14.02 10.13
CA TRP A 96 -7.01 13.11 10.09
C TRP A 96 -6.78 11.77 10.82
N GLU A 97 -5.54 11.41 11.16
CA GLU A 97 -5.24 10.21 11.95
C GLU A 97 -5.88 10.22 13.36
N PRO A 98 -5.91 11.37 14.09
CA PRO A 98 -6.62 11.45 15.36
C PRO A 98 -8.12 11.16 15.23
N TRP A 99 -8.76 11.62 14.15
CA TRP A 99 -10.17 11.31 13.91
C TRP A 99 -10.39 9.82 13.75
N ALA A 100 -9.60 9.14 12.90
CA ALA A 100 -9.68 7.68 12.78
C ALA A 100 -9.57 6.99 14.14
N THR A 101 -8.62 7.44 14.96
CA THR A 101 -8.40 6.94 16.32
C THR A 101 -9.61 7.18 17.24
N GLU A 102 -10.19 8.38 17.25
CA GLU A 102 -11.37 8.71 18.07
C GLU A 102 -12.59 7.88 17.66
N PHE A 103 -12.86 7.77 16.35
CA PHE A 103 -13.94 6.96 15.80
C PHE A 103 -13.82 5.49 16.25
N ALA A 104 -12.64 4.90 16.12
CA ALA A 104 -12.38 3.52 16.53
C ALA A 104 -12.48 3.30 18.05
N ASN A 105 -12.37 4.35 18.87
CA ASN A 105 -12.40 4.24 20.34
C ASN A 105 -13.73 4.64 20.98
N ALA A 106 -14.73 5.09 20.22
CA ALA A 106 -16.08 5.28 20.77
C ALA A 106 -16.62 3.96 21.35
N MET A 107 -17.20 4.03 22.55
CA MET A 107 -17.58 2.84 23.34
C MET A 107 -19.05 2.45 23.18
N ASN A 108 -19.86 3.30 22.55
CA ASN A 108 -21.26 3.04 22.23
C ASN A 108 -21.71 3.91 21.04
N GLY A 109 -22.90 3.64 20.52
CA GLY A 109 -23.45 4.34 19.36
C GLY A 109 -23.62 5.86 19.55
N GLU A 110 -23.95 6.32 20.77
CA GLU A 110 -24.10 7.76 21.04
C GLU A 110 -22.73 8.47 21.06
N GLU A 111 -21.71 7.85 21.66
CA GLU A 111 -20.33 8.35 21.57
C GLU A 111 -19.84 8.40 20.12
N LEU A 112 -20.11 7.36 19.33
CA LEU A 112 -19.71 7.30 17.92
C LEU A 112 -20.39 8.42 17.11
N LYS A 113 -21.68 8.64 17.33
CA LYS A 113 -22.43 9.76 16.76
C LYS A 113 -21.85 11.11 17.16
N ASN A 114 -21.45 11.27 18.42
CA ASN A 114 -20.83 12.50 18.90
C ASN A 114 -19.47 12.76 18.22
N VAL A 115 -18.63 11.74 18.08
CA VAL A 115 -17.36 11.84 17.33
C VAL A 115 -17.63 12.22 15.87
N TYR A 116 -18.63 11.60 15.24
CA TYR A 116 -19.04 11.94 13.88
C TYR A 116 -19.43 13.41 13.72
N MET A 117 -20.34 13.90 14.57
CA MET A 117 -20.80 15.29 14.53
C MET A 117 -19.64 16.28 14.77
N GLN A 118 -18.77 15.98 15.74
CA GLN A 118 -17.59 16.81 16.01
C GLN A 118 -16.61 16.84 14.84
N CYS A 119 -16.38 15.70 14.18
CA CYS A 119 -15.53 15.63 12.99
C CYS A 119 -16.10 16.49 11.86
N VAL A 120 -17.40 16.35 11.57
CA VAL A 120 -18.09 17.16 10.57
C VAL A 120 -17.94 18.66 10.86
N GLU A 121 -18.20 19.08 12.10
CA GLU A 121 -18.15 20.49 12.49
C GLU A 121 -16.72 21.04 12.42
N LYS A 122 -15.76 20.41 13.13
CA LYS A 122 -14.38 20.90 13.22
C LYS A 122 -13.67 20.85 11.87
N CYS A 123 -13.90 19.80 11.08
CA CYS A 123 -13.32 19.70 9.73
C CYS A 123 -14.10 20.51 8.69
N LYS A 124 -15.25 21.11 9.06
CA LYS A 124 -16.13 21.87 8.16
C LYS A 124 -16.56 21.05 6.94
N VAL A 125 -17.00 19.82 7.17
CA VAL A 125 -17.47 18.91 6.11
C VAL A 125 -18.86 19.35 5.65
N ASP A 126 -19.08 19.42 4.35
CA ASP A 126 -20.41 19.63 3.78
C ASP A 126 -21.05 18.29 3.46
N GLN A 127 -21.95 17.83 4.35
CA GLN A 127 -22.56 16.50 4.25
C GLN A 127 -23.44 16.32 3.00
N ARG A 128 -23.89 17.43 2.39
CA ARG A 128 -24.75 17.43 1.19
C ARG A 128 -24.00 17.09 -0.10
N LYS A 129 -22.66 17.12 -0.07
CA LYS A 129 -21.84 16.76 -1.22
C LYS A 129 -21.82 15.25 -1.39
N ASP A 130 -21.68 14.82 -2.64
CA ASP A 130 -21.39 13.43 -2.95
C ASP A 130 -20.02 13.02 -2.39
N ALA A 131 -19.88 11.73 -2.13
CA ALA A 131 -18.67 11.11 -1.62
C ALA A 131 -18.36 9.88 -2.45
N TYR A 132 -17.07 9.70 -2.77
CA TYR A 132 -16.60 8.61 -3.62
C TYR A 132 -15.44 7.89 -2.94
N VAL A 133 -15.56 6.57 -2.82
CA VAL A 133 -14.51 5.73 -2.24
C VAL A 133 -14.22 4.55 -3.15
N ILE A 134 -12.95 4.24 -3.36
CA ILE A 134 -12.54 2.99 -3.98
C ILE A 134 -11.75 2.17 -2.98
N PHE A 135 -11.85 0.85 -3.05
CA PHE A 135 -11.12 0.00 -2.11
C PHE A 135 -10.68 -1.30 -2.75
N ALA A 136 -9.65 -1.87 -2.15
CA ALA A 136 -9.11 -3.17 -2.51
C ALA A 136 -8.56 -3.86 -1.25
N ARG A 137 -8.26 -5.14 -1.40
CA ARG A 137 -7.69 -5.97 -0.33
C ARG A 137 -6.54 -6.84 -0.83
N ASP A 138 -5.73 -7.33 0.11
CA ASP A 138 -4.79 -8.42 -0.16
C ASP A 138 -5.49 -9.81 -0.11
N THR A 139 -4.69 -10.87 0.00
CA THR A 139 -5.13 -12.27 0.00
C THR A 139 -5.54 -12.80 1.38
N ARG A 140 -5.56 -11.97 2.44
CA ARG A 140 -5.90 -12.43 3.80
C ARG A 140 -7.34 -12.96 3.88
N PRO A 141 -7.59 -14.11 4.55
CA PRO A 141 -8.93 -14.71 4.62
C PRO A 141 -9.99 -13.82 5.26
N SER A 142 -9.58 -12.97 6.20
CA SER A 142 -10.49 -12.03 6.88
C SER A 142 -11.00 -10.91 5.97
N GLY A 143 -10.38 -10.69 4.81
CA GLY A 143 -10.68 -9.59 3.89
C GLY A 143 -12.14 -9.53 3.47
N ASP A 144 -12.75 -10.65 3.09
CA ASP A 144 -14.16 -10.67 2.65
C ASP A 144 -15.13 -10.27 3.76
N ARG A 145 -14.83 -10.66 5.01
CA ARG A 145 -15.62 -10.25 6.18
C ARG A 145 -15.45 -8.76 6.45
N LEU A 146 -14.22 -8.26 6.42
CA LEU A 146 -13.92 -6.86 6.67
C LEU A 146 -14.51 -5.93 5.59
N VAL A 147 -14.53 -6.35 4.33
CA VAL A 147 -15.19 -5.61 3.23
C VAL A 147 -16.68 -5.38 3.54
N LYS A 148 -17.37 -6.31 4.19
CA LYS A 148 -18.78 -6.12 4.57
C LYS A 148 -18.94 -4.99 5.58
N ALA A 149 -18.08 -4.96 6.61
CA ALA A 149 -18.08 -3.89 7.59
C ALA A 149 -17.74 -2.53 6.96
N LEU A 150 -16.75 -2.50 6.06
CA LEU A 150 -16.41 -1.30 5.30
C LEU A 150 -17.62 -0.77 4.52
N LYS A 151 -18.27 -1.64 3.73
CA LYS A 151 -19.44 -1.29 2.91
C LYS A 151 -20.58 -0.73 3.76
N ASP A 152 -20.88 -1.36 4.89
CA ASP A 152 -21.90 -0.84 5.81
C ASP A 152 -21.57 0.56 6.35
N GLY A 153 -20.28 0.84 6.62
CA GLY A 153 -19.82 2.17 7.03
C GLY A 153 -19.97 3.21 5.93
N LEU A 154 -19.65 2.83 4.69
CA LEU A 154 -19.82 3.66 3.50
C LEU A 154 -21.31 3.95 3.22
N ASP A 155 -22.15 2.93 3.30
CA ASP A 155 -23.60 3.01 3.10
C ASP A 155 -24.26 3.90 4.16
N ALA A 156 -23.82 3.80 5.42
CA ALA A 156 -24.34 4.61 6.53
C ALA A 156 -24.20 6.13 6.30
N VAL A 157 -23.23 6.55 5.50
CA VAL A 157 -23.01 7.95 5.13
C VAL A 157 -23.22 8.24 3.64
N GLY A 158 -23.92 7.35 2.93
CA GLY A 158 -24.35 7.55 1.54
C GLY A 158 -23.19 7.71 0.54
N VAL A 159 -22.10 6.98 0.73
CA VAL A 159 -20.94 7.02 -0.17
C VAL A 159 -21.16 6.14 -1.39
N GLN A 160 -20.80 6.64 -2.57
CA GLN A 160 -20.70 5.82 -3.78
C GLN A 160 -19.33 5.14 -3.81
N TYR A 161 -19.29 3.84 -4.13
CA TYR A 161 -18.02 3.12 -4.10
C TYR A 161 -17.81 2.08 -5.18
N ILE A 162 -16.53 1.77 -5.42
CA ILE A 162 -16.08 0.70 -6.31
C ILE A 162 -15.17 -0.25 -5.53
N ASP A 163 -15.52 -1.53 -5.57
CA ASP A 163 -14.75 -2.64 -5.03
C ASP A 163 -13.84 -3.21 -6.12
N TYR A 164 -12.53 -3.00 -6.01
CA TYR A 164 -11.53 -3.55 -6.95
C TYR A 164 -11.08 -4.98 -6.58
N GLY A 165 -11.66 -5.57 -5.54
CA GLY A 165 -11.32 -6.91 -5.07
C GLY A 165 -9.85 -7.01 -4.64
N CYS A 166 -9.15 -8.04 -5.11
CA CYS A 166 -7.75 -8.25 -4.77
C CYS A 166 -6.81 -7.35 -5.59
N ALA A 167 -6.00 -6.51 -4.95
CA ALA A 167 -4.97 -5.68 -5.59
C ALA A 167 -3.74 -5.55 -4.69
N THR A 168 -2.59 -5.18 -5.25
CA THR A 168 -1.45 -4.75 -4.42
C THR A 168 -1.74 -3.38 -3.81
N THR A 169 -1.05 -3.01 -2.73
CA THR A 169 -1.14 -1.66 -2.17
C THR A 169 -0.83 -0.59 -3.25
N PRO A 170 0.29 -0.69 -4.01
CA PRO A 170 0.59 0.29 -5.05
C PRO A 170 -0.48 0.40 -6.15
N GLN A 171 -1.17 -0.70 -6.48
CA GLN A 171 -2.26 -0.69 -7.46
C GLN A 171 -3.44 0.15 -6.97
N LEU A 172 -3.82 0.05 -5.69
CA LEU A 172 -4.89 0.92 -5.16
C LEU A 172 -4.47 2.40 -5.20
N HIS A 173 -3.25 2.72 -4.78
CA HIS A 173 -2.74 4.10 -4.84
C HIS A 173 -2.74 4.66 -6.27
N TYR A 174 -2.38 3.82 -7.26
CA TYR A 174 -2.49 4.16 -8.68
C TYR A 174 -3.93 4.48 -9.07
N LEU A 175 -4.90 3.63 -8.69
CA LEU A 175 -6.31 3.81 -9.04
C LEU A 175 -6.88 5.12 -8.47
N VAL A 176 -6.55 5.46 -7.23
CA VAL A 176 -7.00 6.71 -6.59
C VAL A 176 -6.51 7.92 -7.39
N ARG A 177 -5.20 7.96 -7.64
CA ARG A 177 -4.58 9.08 -8.38
C ARG A 177 -5.07 9.13 -9.83
N ALA A 178 -5.19 7.99 -10.50
CA ALA A 178 -5.70 7.92 -11.87
C ALA A 178 -7.13 8.45 -11.94
N THR A 179 -8.01 8.05 -11.01
CA THR A 179 -9.41 8.50 -10.94
C THR A 179 -9.50 10.03 -10.81
N ASN A 180 -8.77 10.60 -9.85
CA ASN A 180 -8.87 12.04 -9.53
C ASN A 180 -8.17 12.95 -10.55
N THR A 181 -7.36 12.39 -11.46
CA THR A 181 -6.61 13.16 -12.45
C THR A 181 -7.17 13.04 -13.87
N GLN A 182 -8.28 12.30 -14.10
CA GLN A 182 -8.83 12.08 -15.45
C GLN A 182 -9.17 13.35 -16.22
N ASN A 183 -9.59 14.41 -15.52
CA ASN A 183 -9.97 15.69 -16.15
C ASN A 183 -8.79 16.68 -16.24
N GLN A 184 -7.58 16.29 -15.82
CA GLN A 184 -6.40 17.15 -15.91
C GLN A 184 -5.78 17.07 -17.31
N PRO A 185 -4.98 18.08 -17.74
CA PRO A 185 -4.31 18.05 -19.05
C PRO A 185 -3.40 16.83 -19.27
N GLN A 186 -2.87 16.27 -18.18
CA GLN A 186 -2.07 15.05 -18.19
C GLN A 186 -2.59 14.10 -17.11
N PRO A 187 -3.59 13.27 -17.43
CA PRO A 187 -4.10 12.26 -16.51
C PRO A 187 -2.98 11.30 -16.09
N TYR A 188 -3.05 10.79 -14.86
CA TYR A 188 -2.02 9.89 -14.35
C TYR A 188 -1.98 8.55 -15.08
N GLY A 189 -3.10 8.11 -15.66
CA GLY A 189 -3.20 6.89 -16.47
C GLY A 189 -4.63 6.42 -16.64
N GLU A 190 -4.83 5.30 -17.33
CA GLU A 190 -6.14 4.65 -17.47
C GLU A 190 -6.63 4.13 -16.10
N VAL A 191 -7.90 4.38 -15.74
CA VAL A 191 -8.49 3.98 -14.45
C VAL A 191 -8.86 2.50 -14.45
N SER A 192 -7.86 1.64 -14.42
CA SER A 192 -8.03 0.19 -14.34
C SER A 192 -6.74 -0.48 -13.83
N ILE A 193 -6.86 -1.71 -13.34
CA ILE A 193 -5.68 -2.54 -12.99
C ILE A 193 -4.87 -2.85 -14.26
N GLU A 194 -5.52 -3.02 -15.40
CA GLU A 194 -4.85 -3.19 -16.70
C GLU A 194 -4.07 -1.93 -17.10
N GLY A 195 -4.64 -0.74 -16.85
CA GLY A 195 -4.01 0.56 -17.06
C GLY A 195 -2.70 0.70 -16.26
N TYR A 196 -2.66 0.19 -15.03
CA TYR A 196 -1.44 0.10 -14.24
C TYR A 196 -0.38 -0.74 -14.97
N TYR A 197 -0.73 -1.93 -15.47
CA TYR A 197 0.22 -2.79 -16.18
C TYR A 197 0.72 -2.15 -17.48
N LYS A 198 -0.18 -1.60 -18.29
CA LYS A 198 0.17 -0.89 -19.54
C LYS A 198 1.12 0.27 -19.28
N LYS A 199 0.84 1.09 -18.26
CA LYS A 199 1.69 2.22 -17.89
C LYS A 199 3.09 1.76 -17.49
N MET A 200 3.18 0.74 -16.64
CA MET A 200 4.46 0.20 -16.18
C MET A 200 5.26 -0.43 -17.33
N ALA A 201 4.60 -1.22 -18.18
CA ALA A 201 5.23 -1.86 -19.33
C ALA A 201 5.73 -0.83 -20.36
N ALA A 202 4.94 0.20 -20.67
CA ALA A 202 5.33 1.26 -21.59
C ALA A 202 6.54 2.05 -21.07
N ALA A 203 6.54 2.41 -19.78
CA ALA A 203 7.66 3.10 -19.15
C ALA A 203 8.93 2.22 -19.14
N PHE A 204 8.79 0.93 -18.83
CA PHE A 204 9.91 -0.02 -18.84
C PHE A 204 10.48 -0.23 -20.26
N ALA A 205 9.62 -0.38 -21.27
CA ALA A 205 10.05 -0.50 -22.66
C ALA A 205 10.83 0.74 -23.12
N GLN A 206 10.37 1.93 -22.75
CA GLN A 206 11.07 3.18 -23.04
C GLN A 206 12.41 3.27 -22.30
N ALA A 207 12.45 2.93 -21.01
CA ALA A 207 13.68 2.95 -20.20
C ALA A 207 14.72 1.93 -20.69
N THR A 208 14.28 0.82 -21.31
CA THR A 208 15.13 -0.25 -21.84
C THR A 208 15.27 -0.20 -23.37
N LYS A 209 14.92 0.91 -24.01
CA LYS A 209 14.98 1.05 -25.47
C LYS A 209 16.36 0.72 -26.04
N TYR A 210 17.42 1.14 -25.36
CA TYR A 210 18.81 0.98 -25.80
C TYR A 210 19.62 -0.01 -24.94
N SER A 211 18.95 -0.80 -24.10
CA SER A 211 19.59 -1.77 -23.23
C SER A 211 18.76 -3.05 -23.12
N SER A 212 19.40 -4.14 -22.76
CA SER A 212 18.70 -5.39 -22.43
C SER A 212 19.21 -5.89 -21.09
N PRO A 213 18.33 -6.05 -20.09
CA PRO A 213 18.68 -6.73 -18.85
C PRO A 213 19.33 -8.09 -19.14
N LYS A 214 20.39 -8.42 -18.39
CA LYS A 214 21.07 -9.71 -18.52
C LYS A 214 20.59 -10.69 -17.46
N GLY A 215 20.26 -11.90 -17.91
CA GLY A 215 19.85 -13.02 -17.08
C GLY A 215 18.47 -12.85 -16.42
N PRO A 216 17.94 -13.92 -15.83
CA PRO A 216 16.67 -13.88 -15.11
C PRO A 216 16.78 -13.13 -13.78
N VAL A 217 15.63 -12.78 -13.23
CA VAL A 217 15.48 -12.48 -11.80
C VAL A 217 14.50 -13.49 -11.19
N THR A 218 14.85 -14.08 -10.06
CA THR A 218 13.93 -14.91 -9.28
C THR A 218 13.27 -14.06 -8.20
N VAL A 219 11.95 -14.06 -8.15
CA VAL A 219 11.14 -13.22 -7.28
C VAL A 219 10.37 -14.08 -6.30
N ASP A 220 10.74 -13.98 -5.04
CA ASP A 220 9.95 -14.47 -3.91
C ASP A 220 8.76 -13.53 -3.67
N CYS A 221 7.55 -14.03 -3.92
CA CYS A 221 6.33 -13.25 -3.78
C CYS A 221 5.63 -13.41 -2.42
N ALA A 222 6.31 -13.97 -1.41
CA ALA A 222 5.84 -14.09 -0.03
C ALA A 222 4.48 -14.82 0.14
N ASN A 223 4.07 -15.60 -0.85
CA ASN A 223 2.72 -16.18 -1.00
C ASN A 223 1.59 -15.12 -0.93
N GLY A 224 1.93 -13.87 -1.26
CA GLY A 224 1.04 -12.71 -1.19
C GLY A 224 0.43 -12.30 -2.53
N ILE A 225 -0.32 -11.20 -2.50
CA ILE A 225 -1.04 -10.69 -3.68
C ILE A 225 -0.09 -10.28 -4.82
N GLY A 226 1.18 -10.00 -4.51
CA GLY A 226 2.21 -9.73 -5.51
C GLY A 226 2.40 -10.84 -6.54
N ALA A 227 2.20 -12.12 -6.16
CA ALA A 227 2.45 -13.25 -7.06
C ALA A 227 1.53 -13.26 -8.31
N PRO A 228 0.19 -13.30 -8.18
CA PRO A 228 -0.69 -13.25 -9.35
C PRO A 228 -0.58 -11.92 -10.12
N LYS A 229 -0.30 -10.80 -9.44
CA LYS A 229 -0.20 -9.48 -10.08
C LYS A 229 1.09 -9.32 -10.88
N LEU A 230 2.19 -9.93 -10.43
CA LEU A 230 3.43 -10.00 -11.19
C LEU A 230 3.28 -10.92 -12.40
N LYS A 231 2.63 -12.08 -12.26
CA LYS A 231 2.30 -12.96 -13.41
C LYS A 231 1.54 -12.22 -14.50
N GLU A 232 0.55 -11.41 -14.11
CA GLU A 232 -0.24 -10.60 -15.04
C GLU A 232 0.58 -9.46 -15.65
N LEU A 233 1.32 -8.70 -14.84
CA LEU A 233 2.21 -7.64 -15.34
C LEU A 233 3.18 -8.17 -16.40
N MET A 234 3.72 -9.37 -16.20
CA MET A 234 4.65 -9.99 -17.15
C MET A 234 4.01 -10.29 -18.51
N GLN A 235 2.69 -10.42 -18.62
CA GLN A 235 2.01 -10.57 -19.92
C GLN A 235 2.03 -9.26 -20.75
N HIS A 236 2.14 -8.11 -20.06
CA HIS A 236 2.23 -6.79 -20.71
C HIS A 236 3.68 -6.35 -20.97
N MET A 237 4.67 -6.96 -20.29
CA MET A 237 6.07 -6.59 -20.42
C MET A 237 6.67 -7.05 -21.76
N PRO A 238 7.71 -6.36 -22.28
CA PRO A 238 8.46 -6.82 -23.45
C PRO A 238 9.15 -8.16 -23.15
N GLN A 239 8.68 -9.23 -23.81
CA GLN A 239 9.07 -10.62 -23.51
C GLN A 239 10.55 -10.91 -23.75
N ASP A 240 11.20 -10.18 -24.66
CA ASP A 240 12.62 -10.31 -25.00
C ASP A 240 13.54 -9.58 -24.02
N LYS A 241 13.00 -8.75 -23.12
CA LYS A 241 13.77 -7.85 -22.25
C LYS A 241 13.91 -8.36 -20.82
N LEU A 242 12.90 -9.02 -20.26
CA LEU A 242 12.90 -9.37 -18.84
C LEU A 242 12.37 -10.78 -18.61
N GLN A 243 13.25 -11.65 -18.08
CA GLN A 243 12.88 -12.98 -17.63
C GLN A 243 12.69 -12.99 -16.11
N VAL A 244 11.52 -13.45 -15.66
CA VAL A 244 11.15 -13.51 -14.25
C VAL A 244 10.76 -14.94 -13.88
N ASN A 245 11.41 -15.49 -12.86
CA ASN A 245 10.99 -16.72 -12.21
C ASN A 245 10.23 -16.35 -10.94
N ILE A 246 9.02 -16.87 -10.74
CA ILE A 246 8.19 -16.55 -9.57
C ILE A 246 8.18 -17.75 -8.64
N VAL A 247 8.49 -17.50 -7.36
CA VAL A 247 8.47 -18.51 -6.28
C VAL A 247 7.67 -17.99 -5.09
N ASN A 248 7.29 -18.87 -4.17
CA ASN A 248 6.40 -18.57 -3.04
C ASN A 248 5.14 -17.83 -3.52
N ASP A 249 4.31 -18.51 -4.32
CA ASP A 249 3.13 -17.96 -4.98
C ASP A 249 1.82 -18.64 -4.57
N ARG A 250 1.83 -19.38 -3.45
CA ARG A 250 0.70 -20.17 -2.95
C ARG A 250 -0.33 -19.34 -2.20
N ILE A 251 -1.01 -18.46 -2.94
CA ILE A 251 -2.06 -17.57 -2.41
C ILE A 251 -3.32 -18.32 -1.92
N ASP A 252 -3.47 -19.60 -2.28
CA ASP A 252 -4.54 -20.48 -1.83
C ASP A 252 -4.36 -20.96 -0.38
N LYS A 253 -3.17 -20.77 0.18
CA LYS A 253 -2.79 -21.20 1.53
C LYS A 253 -2.41 -20.01 2.39
N ALA A 254 -3.38 -19.47 3.12
CA ALA A 254 -3.21 -18.28 3.92
C ALA A 254 -2.07 -18.41 4.94
N GLU A 255 -1.87 -19.59 5.53
CA GLU A 255 -0.82 -19.86 6.50
C GLU A 255 0.61 -19.71 5.94
N LEU A 256 0.77 -19.67 4.62
CA LEU A 256 2.07 -19.45 3.97
C LEU A 256 2.39 -17.98 3.71
N LEU A 257 1.42 -17.07 3.88
CA LEU A 257 1.61 -15.64 3.68
C LEU A 257 2.68 -15.11 4.64
N ASN A 258 3.78 -14.59 4.07
CA ASN A 258 4.98 -14.13 4.79
C ASN A 258 5.65 -15.20 5.68
N GLU A 259 5.28 -16.48 5.59
CA GLU A 259 5.86 -17.54 6.42
C GLU A 259 7.24 -17.93 5.88
N ARG A 260 8.30 -17.47 6.57
CA ARG A 260 9.71 -17.70 6.20
C ARG A 260 10.06 -17.28 4.77
N ALA A 261 9.35 -16.29 4.28
CA ALA A 261 9.49 -15.73 2.94
C ALA A 261 9.14 -14.23 2.98
N GLY A 262 9.50 -13.53 1.91
CA GLY A 262 9.19 -12.13 1.72
C GLY A 262 10.23 -11.15 2.24
N ALA A 263 10.07 -9.88 1.86
CA ALA A 263 11.08 -8.85 2.07
C ALA A 263 11.46 -8.63 3.54
N ASP A 264 10.47 -8.69 4.44
CA ASP A 264 10.70 -8.52 5.88
C ASP A 264 11.49 -9.68 6.48
N PHE A 265 11.16 -10.92 6.13
CA PHE A 265 11.90 -12.10 6.55
C PHE A 265 13.35 -12.02 6.07
N VAL A 266 13.58 -11.72 4.79
CA VAL A 266 14.93 -11.64 4.23
C VAL A 266 15.75 -10.53 4.88
N LYS A 267 15.15 -9.36 5.11
CA LYS A 267 15.82 -8.22 5.75
C LYS A 267 16.18 -8.51 7.21
N THR A 268 15.24 -9.07 7.98
CA THR A 268 15.43 -9.29 9.43
C THR A 268 16.30 -10.50 9.73
N GLN A 269 16.14 -11.59 8.98
CA GLN A 269 16.90 -12.83 9.19
C GLN A 269 18.25 -12.85 8.45
N GLN A 270 18.48 -11.89 7.54
CA GLN A 270 19.65 -11.81 6.68
C GLN A 270 19.96 -13.15 5.97
N ARG A 271 18.91 -13.78 5.44
CA ARG A 271 18.98 -14.99 4.62
C ARG A 271 17.79 -15.06 3.66
N GLY A 272 17.95 -15.73 2.52
CA GLY A 272 16.84 -15.95 1.58
C GLY A 272 15.80 -16.97 2.10
N PRO A 273 14.64 -17.08 1.42
CA PRO A 273 13.65 -18.13 1.69
C PRO A 273 14.23 -19.54 1.46
N GLN A 274 13.52 -20.57 1.90
CA GLN A 274 14.01 -21.96 1.80
C GLN A 274 14.40 -22.35 0.37
N GLU A 275 13.59 -21.97 -0.63
CA GLU A 275 13.90 -22.26 -2.04
C GLU A 275 15.17 -21.58 -2.54
N PHE A 276 15.51 -20.38 -2.03
CA PHE A 276 16.80 -19.75 -2.31
C PHE A 276 17.96 -20.57 -1.72
N VAL A 277 17.82 -21.04 -0.49
CA VAL A 277 18.85 -21.85 0.18
C VAL A 277 19.12 -23.15 -0.59
N ASP A 278 18.06 -23.75 -1.13
CA ASP A 278 18.16 -25.06 -1.78
C ASP A 278 18.62 -24.97 -3.25
N THR A 279 18.32 -23.88 -3.95
CA THR A 279 18.46 -23.83 -5.42
C THR A 279 19.35 -22.72 -5.95
N ALA A 280 19.60 -21.65 -5.19
CA ALA A 280 20.30 -20.47 -5.72
C ALA A 280 21.79 -20.75 -5.95
N LYS A 281 22.27 -20.43 -7.15
CA LYS A 281 23.69 -20.48 -7.49
C LYS A 281 24.38 -19.16 -7.13
N ALA A 282 25.71 -19.19 -7.14
CA ALA A 282 26.50 -17.99 -6.97
C ALA A 282 26.12 -16.95 -8.03
N PHE A 283 25.87 -15.72 -7.58
CA PHE A 283 25.49 -14.54 -8.37
C PHE A 283 24.13 -14.61 -9.07
N ASP A 284 23.29 -15.61 -8.79
CA ASP A 284 21.88 -15.57 -9.20
C ASP A 284 21.21 -14.34 -8.58
N ARG A 285 20.47 -13.58 -9.40
CA ARG A 285 19.77 -12.38 -8.96
C ARG A 285 18.41 -12.73 -8.38
N TRP A 286 18.25 -12.49 -7.08
CA TRP A 286 17.00 -12.70 -6.38
C TRP A 286 16.46 -11.40 -5.79
N CYS A 287 15.15 -11.35 -5.63
CA CYS A 287 14.50 -10.36 -4.79
C CYS A 287 13.26 -10.95 -4.09
N SER A 288 12.83 -10.31 -3.02
CA SER A 288 11.59 -10.64 -2.31
C SER A 288 10.68 -9.44 -2.26
N LEU A 289 9.40 -9.66 -2.54
CA LEU A 289 8.29 -8.76 -2.20
C LEU A 289 7.80 -9.05 -0.78
N ASP A 290 7.04 -8.15 -0.17
CA ASP A 290 6.22 -8.47 1.00
C ASP A 290 4.76 -8.79 0.62
N GLY A 291 3.93 -9.14 1.60
CA GLY A 291 2.59 -9.69 1.39
C GLY A 291 1.66 -8.85 0.51
N ASP A 292 1.76 -7.51 0.55
CA ASP A 292 0.98 -6.57 -0.26
C ASP A 292 1.77 -5.88 -1.37
N ALA A 293 3.03 -6.32 -1.58
CA ALA A 293 3.96 -5.86 -2.60
C ALA A 293 4.23 -4.34 -2.57
N ASP A 294 4.34 -3.75 -1.39
CA ASP A 294 4.80 -2.37 -1.20
C ASP A 294 6.27 -2.26 -0.74
N ARG A 295 6.92 -3.41 -0.46
CA ARG A 295 8.37 -3.51 -0.17
C ARG A 295 9.07 -4.44 -1.15
N ILE A 296 10.34 -4.15 -1.40
CA ILE A 296 11.25 -5.01 -2.15
C ILE A 296 12.66 -4.96 -1.58
N VAL A 297 13.32 -6.11 -1.51
CA VAL A 297 14.77 -6.23 -1.25
C VAL A 297 15.40 -7.16 -2.26
N TYR A 298 16.63 -6.89 -2.67
CA TYR A 298 17.42 -7.75 -3.54
C TYR A 298 18.47 -8.52 -2.74
N TYR A 299 18.92 -9.66 -3.25
CA TYR A 299 19.98 -10.44 -2.64
C TYR A 299 20.55 -11.47 -3.63
N PHE A 300 21.70 -12.02 -3.29
CA PHE A 300 22.38 -13.09 -4.03
C PHE A 300 23.36 -13.83 -3.12
N ASN A 301 23.87 -14.97 -3.57
CA ASN A 301 25.02 -15.63 -2.96
C ASN A 301 26.31 -15.21 -3.68
N ALA A 302 27.31 -14.69 -2.96
CA ALA A 302 28.65 -14.54 -3.51
C ALA A 302 29.36 -15.90 -3.57
N ASP A 303 30.60 -15.91 -4.07
CA ASP A 303 31.47 -17.09 -4.03
C ASP A 303 31.52 -17.70 -2.61
N GLY A 304 31.52 -19.04 -2.54
CA GLY A 304 31.45 -19.77 -1.28
C GLY A 304 30.08 -19.74 -0.60
N SER A 305 29.01 -19.44 -1.35
CA SER A 305 27.61 -19.43 -0.87
C SER A 305 27.35 -18.41 0.24
N GLN A 306 28.09 -17.30 0.24
CA GLN A 306 27.90 -16.24 1.22
C GLN A 306 26.73 -15.33 0.83
N PHE A 307 25.68 -15.31 1.64
CA PHE A 307 24.53 -14.45 1.43
C PHE A 307 24.90 -12.95 1.43
N ARG A 308 24.43 -12.22 0.43
CA ARG A 308 24.61 -10.76 0.29
C ARG A 308 23.27 -10.09 0.12
N LEU A 309 22.91 -9.23 1.08
CA LEU A 309 21.71 -8.40 1.05
C LEU A 309 21.94 -7.09 0.30
N LEU A 310 20.97 -6.73 -0.53
CA LEU A 310 20.84 -5.45 -1.19
C LEU A 310 19.49 -4.83 -0.80
N ASP A 311 19.46 -4.18 0.37
CA ASP A 311 18.25 -3.60 0.95
C ASP A 311 17.91 -2.21 0.39
N GLY A 312 16.95 -1.52 1.01
CA GLY A 312 16.43 -0.24 0.55
C GLY A 312 17.51 0.83 0.34
N ASP A 313 18.55 0.89 1.19
CA ASP A 313 19.66 1.84 1.01
C ASP A 313 20.48 1.55 -0.25
N ARG A 314 20.65 0.27 -0.60
CA ARG A 314 21.34 -0.12 -1.85
C ARG A 314 20.51 0.25 -3.07
N ILE A 315 19.18 0.11 -2.98
CA ILE A 315 18.27 0.54 -4.06
C ILE A 315 18.29 2.06 -4.19
N ALA A 316 18.24 2.79 -3.07
CA ALA A 316 18.28 4.25 -3.06
C ALA A 316 19.57 4.81 -3.64
N THR A 317 20.72 4.28 -3.23
CA THR A 317 22.04 4.72 -3.75
C THR A 317 22.23 4.35 -5.23
N LEU A 318 21.72 3.19 -5.68
CA LEU A 318 21.70 2.82 -7.09
C LEU A 318 20.84 3.78 -7.93
N ALA A 319 19.64 4.10 -7.46
CA ALA A 319 18.75 5.03 -8.13
C ALA A 319 19.34 6.44 -8.18
N ALA A 320 19.91 6.92 -7.07
CA ALA A 320 20.54 8.23 -6.99
C ALA A 320 21.73 8.34 -7.96
N SER A 321 22.61 7.34 -7.98
CA SER A 321 23.73 7.29 -8.93
C SER A 321 23.25 7.31 -10.39
N PHE A 322 22.25 6.50 -10.73
CA PHE A 322 21.72 6.42 -12.08
C PHE A 322 21.05 7.73 -12.54
N ILE A 323 20.21 8.33 -11.68
CA ILE A 323 19.53 9.59 -11.98
C ILE A 323 20.55 10.73 -12.08
N GLY A 324 21.52 10.79 -11.15
CA GLY A 324 22.61 11.77 -11.20
C GLY A 324 23.35 11.71 -12.54
N ASP A 325 23.77 10.51 -12.98
CA ASP A 325 24.40 10.32 -14.29
C ASP A 325 23.54 10.81 -15.46
N LEU A 326 22.22 10.61 -15.41
CA LEU A 326 21.31 11.10 -16.44
C LEU A 326 21.20 12.63 -16.45
N VAL A 327 21.09 13.27 -15.29
CA VAL A 327 21.05 14.74 -15.16
C VAL A 327 22.31 15.36 -15.77
N ARG A 328 23.48 14.80 -15.45
CA ARG A 328 24.78 15.25 -16.00
C ARG A 328 24.86 15.07 -17.51
N LYS A 329 24.51 13.87 -18.02
CA LYS A 329 24.52 13.59 -19.46
C LYS A 329 23.51 14.43 -20.24
N ALA A 330 22.42 14.86 -19.60
CA ALA A 330 21.44 15.75 -20.20
C ALA A 330 21.85 17.23 -20.14
N GLY A 331 22.94 17.58 -19.43
CA GLY A 331 23.36 18.97 -19.23
C GLY A 331 22.40 19.78 -18.35
N LEU A 332 21.74 19.12 -17.38
CA LEU A 332 20.70 19.72 -16.54
C LEU A 332 21.15 19.98 -15.09
N GLU A 333 22.45 19.95 -14.82
CA GLU A 333 23.01 20.08 -13.47
C GLU A 333 22.66 21.43 -12.82
N ASP A 334 22.56 22.50 -13.60
CA ASP A 334 22.17 23.84 -13.10
C ASP A 334 20.67 23.96 -12.81
N ALA A 335 19.85 23.02 -13.33
CA ALA A 335 18.38 23.09 -13.26
C ALA A 335 17.77 22.04 -12.32
N ILE A 336 18.48 20.94 -12.05
CA ILE A 336 17.96 19.80 -11.28
C ILE A 336 18.92 19.45 -10.15
N SER A 337 18.48 19.66 -8.91
CA SER A 337 19.16 19.17 -7.72
C SER A 337 18.64 17.78 -7.32
N LEU A 338 19.54 16.87 -6.97
CA LEU A 338 19.21 15.54 -6.47
C LEU A 338 19.48 15.44 -4.96
N ALA A 339 18.58 14.80 -4.22
CA ALA A 339 18.74 14.51 -2.80
C ALA A 339 18.30 13.09 -2.47
N VAL A 340 18.97 12.45 -1.51
CA VAL A 340 18.60 11.15 -0.96
C VAL A 340 18.12 11.34 0.48
N VAL A 341 16.88 10.95 0.75
CA VAL A 341 16.30 11.02 2.09
C VAL A 341 16.38 9.64 2.74
N GLN A 342 16.94 9.58 3.94
CA GLN A 342 17.13 8.34 4.72
C GLN A 342 16.52 8.48 6.11
N THR A 343 16.31 7.34 6.78
CA THR A 343 15.95 7.29 8.21
C THR A 343 17.18 6.91 9.03
N ALA A 344 17.08 6.99 10.37
CA ALA A 344 18.15 6.56 11.27
C ALA A 344 18.51 5.06 11.16
N TYR A 345 17.67 4.25 10.51
CA TYR A 345 17.95 2.84 10.25
C TYR A 345 18.91 2.60 9.08
N ALA A 346 19.25 3.65 8.33
CA ALA A 346 20.17 3.54 7.22
C ALA A 346 21.60 3.18 7.66
N ASN A 347 22.29 2.41 6.84
CA ASN A 347 23.68 2.07 7.09
C ASN A 347 24.57 3.30 6.87
N GLY A 348 25.38 3.72 7.86
CA GLY A 348 26.26 4.89 7.71
C GLY A 348 27.25 4.83 6.54
N ALA A 349 27.55 3.65 6.00
CA ALA A 349 28.33 3.52 4.76
C ALA A 349 27.55 3.95 3.50
N SER A 350 26.23 3.79 3.46
CA SER A 350 25.40 4.27 2.34
C SER A 350 25.34 5.80 2.36
N THR A 351 25.15 6.40 3.54
CA THR A 351 25.18 7.87 3.72
C THR A 351 26.51 8.46 3.26
N ARG A 352 27.65 7.90 3.73
CA ARG A 352 28.98 8.34 3.28
C ARG A 352 29.17 8.21 1.77
N TYR A 353 28.66 7.16 1.14
CA TYR A 353 28.74 7.00 -0.31
C TYR A 353 27.97 8.10 -1.05
N VAL A 354 26.76 8.45 -0.59
CA VAL A 354 26.00 9.56 -1.18
C VAL A 354 26.78 10.87 -1.07
N GLU A 355 27.29 11.19 0.12
CA GLU A 355 28.01 12.45 0.38
C GLU A 355 29.34 12.55 -0.37
N SER A 356 30.09 11.43 -0.47
CA SER A 356 31.47 11.45 -0.98
C SER A 356 31.58 11.15 -2.47
N ASN A 357 30.59 10.46 -3.06
CA ASN A 357 30.71 9.93 -4.42
C ASN A 357 29.58 10.38 -5.37
N LEU A 358 28.45 10.88 -4.84
CA LEU A 358 27.32 11.34 -5.65
C LEU A 358 27.09 12.86 -5.58
N GLY A 359 27.81 13.54 -4.67
CA GLY A 359 27.77 15.00 -4.50
C GLY A 359 28.65 15.75 -5.50
#